data_AF-A0A527GJG5-F1
#
_entry.id   AF-A0A527GJG5-F1
#
_cell.length_a   1.000
_cell.length_b   1.000
_cell.length_c   1.000
_cell.angle_alpha   90.00
_cell.angle_beta   90.00
_cell.angle_gamma   90.00
#
_symmetry.space_group_name_H-M   'P 1'
#
loop_
_entity.id
_entity.type
_entity.pdbx_description
1 polymer ?
#
loop_
_entity_poly.entity_id
_entity_poly.type
_entity_poly.pdbx_seq_one_letter_code
_entity_poly.pdbx_strand_id
1 'polypeptide(L)'
;MFIVDCDCHNYWSSATVLEPYLSGLWKDMFIEGEKTGPVGAFPHGHRPWFHPQDFSRKDIRPKTEADNYLIMKEKHLDKYKVDVAILTGDEPIEASTLANPYYASALVSA
;
A
#
# COMPACT_ATOMS: atom_id res chain seq x y z
N MET A 1 24.20 18.16 -2.41
CA MET A 1 22.88 18.78 -2.24
C MET A 1 22.06 17.79 -1.45
N PHE A 2 21.45 18.22 -0.36
CA PHE A 2 20.58 17.35 0.45
C PHE A 2 19.17 17.36 -0.16
N ILE A 3 18.60 16.20 -0.48
CA ILE A 3 17.33 16.04 -1.18
C ILE A 3 16.33 15.30 -0.28
N VAL A 4 15.14 15.90 -0.14
CA VAL A 4 14.00 15.28 0.54
C VAL A 4 12.90 15.01 -0.49
N ASP A 5 12.48 13.75 -0.57
CA ASP A 5 11.26 13.36 -1.26
C ASP A 5 10.10 13.39 -0.25
N CYS A 6 9.15 14.31 -0.47
CA CYS A 6 8.04 14.53 0.46
C CYS A 6 6.83 13.62 0.20
N ASP A 7 6.85 12.83 -0.87
CA ASP A 7 5.71 11.99 -1.26
C ASP A 7 6.17 10.70 -1.92
N CYS A 8 6.68 9.78 -1.09
CA CYS A 8 7.17 8.49 -1.54
C CYS A 8 6.18 7.39 -1.11
N HIS A 9 5.44 6.85 -2.07
CA HIS A 9 4.43 5.85 -1.75
C HIS A 9 5.04 4.49 -1.38
N ASN A 10 4.73 3.98 -0.19
CA ASN A 10 5.05 2.61 0.20
C ASN A 10 4.02 1.64 -0.40
N TYR A 11 4.40 0.98 -1.49
CA TYR A 11 3.60 -0.06 -2.11
C TYR A 11 3.71 -1.39 -1.34
N TRP A 12 2.79 -2.33 -1.56
CA TRP A 12 2.91 -3.73 -1.18
C TRP A 12 2.50 -4.63 -2.34
N SER A 13 3.11 -5.81 -2.47
CA SER A 13 2.71 -6.79 -3.49
C SER A 13 1.35 -7.43 -3.15
N SER A 14 0.95 -7.39 -1.88
CA SER A 14 -0.34 -7.87 -1.36
C SER A 14 -0.63 -7.22 -0.02
N ALA A 15 -1.90 -6.89 0.26
CA ALA A 15 -2.35 -6.39 1.56
C ALA A 15 -2.19 -7.43 2.70
N THR A 16 -1.96 -8.71 2.38
CA THR A 16 -1.74 -9.79 3.36
C THR A 16 -0.55 -9.53 4.29
N VAL A 17 0.33 -8.57 3.96
CA VAL A 17 1.38 -8.09 4.85
C VAL A 17 0.84 -7.56 6.20
N LEU A 18 -0.44 -7.19 6.27
CA LEU A 18 -1.11 -6.70 7.48
C LEU A 18 -1.60 -7.82 8.41
N GLU A 19 -1.70 -9.07 7.94
CA GLU A 19 -2.25 -10.19 8.73
C GLU A 19 -1.56 -10.45 10.08
N PRO A 20 -0.23 -10.26 10.23
CA PRO A 20 0.44 -10.40 11.53
C PRO A 20 0.06 -9.32 12.54
N TYR A 21 -0.44 -8.17 12.08
CA TYR A 21 -0.71 -7.00 12.91
C TYR A 21 -2.20 -6.86 13.26
N LEU A 22 -3.07 -7.59 12.55
CA LEU A 22 -4.49 -7.68 12.85
C LEU A 22 -4.79 -8.81 13.85
N SER A 23 -5.83 -8.61 14.67
CA SER A 23 -6.27 -9.62 15.65
C SER A 23 -7.79 -9.66 15.81
N GLY A 24 -8.28 -10.81 16.27
CA GLY A 24 -9.71 -11.06 16.52
C GLY A 24 -10.59 -10.79 15.30
N LEU A 25 -11.75 -10.18 15.56
CA LEU A 25 -12.76 -9.86 14.55
C LEU A 25 -12.19 -9.14 13.33
N TRP A 26 -11.22 -8.23 13.52
CA TRP A 26 -10.65 -7.46 12.41
C TRP A 26 -9.80 -8.32 11.48
N LYS A 27 -9.10 -9.31 12.03
CA LYS A 27 -8.37 -10.30 11.24
C LYS A 27 -9.33 -11.21 10.48
N ASP A 28 -10.39 -11.67 11.14
CA ASP A 28 -11.41 -12.52 10.50
C ASP A 28 -12.10 -11.77 9.36
N MET A 29 -12.50 -10.51 9.58
CA MET A 29 -13.04 -9.65 8.52
C MET A 29 -12.02 -9.40 7.40
N PHE A 30 -10.74 -9.22 7.73
CA PHE A 30 -9.69 -9.04 6.73
C PHE A 30 -9.41 -10.30 5.92
N ILE A 31 -9.50 -11.50 6.48
CA ILE A 31 -9.22 -12.74 5.73
C ILE A 31 -10.47 -13.18 4.97
N GLU A 32 -11.61 -13.23 5.65
CA GLU A 32 -12.84 -13.90 5.18
C GLU A 32 -13.90 -12.93 4.64
N GLY A 33 -13.83 -11.65 5.02
CA GLY A 33 -14.80 -10.65 4.61
C GLY A 33 -14.80 -10.37 3.11
N GLU A 34 -15.94 -9.91 2.61
CA GLU A 34 -16.10 -9.47 1.23
C GLU A 34 -15.12 -8.33 0.91
N LYS A 35 -14.42 -8.45 -0.21
CA LYS A 35 -13.49 -7.46 -0.72
C LYS A 35 -13.82 -7.17 -2.17
N THR A 36 -13.76 -5.90 -2.53
CA THR A 36 -13.78 -5.54 -3.94
C THR A 36 -12.36 -5.79 -4.49
N GLY A 37 -12.20 -6.71 -5.44
CA GLY A 37 -10.91 -7.03 -6.03
C GLY A 37 -10.46 -8.49 -5.82
N PRO A 38 -9.26 -8.86 -6.30
CA PRO A 38 -8.71 -10.20 -6.11
C PRO A 38 -8.30 -10.47 -4.67
N VAL A 39 -8.02 -11.74 -4.35
CA VAL A 39 -7.39 -12.13 -3.09
C VAL A 39 -6.08 -11.36 -2.91
N GLY A 40 -5.89 -10.76 -1.73
CA GLY A 40 -4.75 -9.91 -1.42
C GLY A 40 -4.96 -8.42 -1.68
N ALA A 41 -6.11 -8.00 -2.19
CA ALA A 41 -6.47 -6.59 -2.29
C ALA A 41 -6.73 -5.96 -0.90
N PHE A 42 -6.31 -4.70 -0.71
CA PHE A 42 -6.66 -3.93 0.47
C PHE A 42 -8.17 -3.64 0.53
N PRO A 43 -8.84 -3.72 1.71
CA PRO A 43 -10.25 -3.39 1.85
C PRO A 43 -10.56 -1.94 1.45
N HIS A 44 -11.49 -1.74 0.51
CA HIS A 44 -11.84 -0.41 0.02
C HIS A 44 -13.33 -0.31 -0.39
N GLY A 45 -13.94 0.86 -0.19
CA GLY A 45 -15.38 1.09 -0.40
C GLY A 45 -15.83 1.11 -1.86
N HIS A 46 -14.92 1.48 -2.77
CA HIS A 46 -14.99 1.39 -4.23
C HIS A 46 -13.69 2.01 -4.75
N ARG A 47 -13.09 1.54 -5.85
CA ARG A 47 -11.96 2.24 -6.52
C ARG A 47 -12.51 3.16 -7.62
N PRO A 48 -12.81 4.45 -7.37
CA PRO A 48 -13.27 5.37 -8.42
C PRO A 48 -12.13 5.88 -9.31
N TRP A 49 -10.86 5.71 -8.90
CA TRP A 49 -9.70 6.25 -9.60
C TRP A 49 -9.06 5.24 -10.56
N PHE A 50 -9.59 5.20 -11.79
CA PHE A 50 -8.95 4.47 -12.88
C PHE A 50 -7.92 5.35 -13.59
N HIS A 51 -6.64 5.06 -13.37
CA HIS A 51 -5.57 5.66 -14.15
C HIS A 51 -5.55 5.06 -15.56
N PRO A 52 -5.59 5.86 -16.65
CA PRO A 52 -5.63 5.33 -18.01
C PRO A 52 -4.48 4.40 -18.39
N GLN A 53 -3.37 4.45 -17.65
CA GLN A 53 -2.18 3.64 -17.92
C GLN A 53 -1.56 3.05 -16.64
N ASP A 54 -2.39 2.73 -15.63
CA ASP A 54 -1.93 2.35 -14.29
C ASP A 54 -1.28 3.56 -13.55
N PHE A 55 -1.13 3.47 -12.23
CA PHE A 55 -0.52 4.53 -11.41
C PHE A 55 1.01 4.44 -11.36
N SER A 56 1.56 3.28 -11.74
CA SER A 56 2.99 3.00 -11.73
C SER A 56 3.62 2.97 -13.12
N ARG A 57 4.92 3.23 -13.20
CA ARG A 57 5.70 3.00 -14.42
C ARG A 57 5.65 1.52 -14.81
N LYS A 58 5.52 1.24 -16.11
CA LYS A 58 5.40 -0.13 -16.66
C LYS A 58 6.59 -1.05 -16.36
N ASP A 59 7.77 -0.50 -16.09
CA ASP A 59 8.98 -1.25 -15.76
C ASP A 59 9.17 -1.49 -14.24
N ILE A 60 8.20 -1.07 -13.43
CA ILE A 60 8.17 -1.25 -11.98
C ILE A 60 7.13 -2.32 -11.67
N ARG A 61 7.59 -3.56 -11.45
CA ARG A 61 6.74 -4.74 -11.23
C ARG A 61 7.36 -5.65 -10.16
N PRO A 62 7.37 -5.24 -8.88
CA PRO A 62 7.82 -6.09 -7.79
C PRO A 62 6.95 -7.34 -7.68
N LYS A 63 7.54 -8.48 -7.31
CA LYS A 63 6.81 -9.74 -7.07
C LYS A 63 6.78 -10.14 -5.60
N THR A 64 7.72 -9.62 -4.83
CA THR A 64 7.87 -9.85 -3.39
C THR A 64 8.09 -8.52 -2.69
N GLU A 65 7.89 -8.48 -1.37
CA GLU A 65 8.19 -7.28 -0.58
C GLU A 65 9.68 -6.92 -0.59
N ALA A 66 10.55 -7.93 -0.68
CA ALA A 66 11.97 -7.71 -0.86
C ALA A 66 12.28 -7.00 -2.19
N ASP A 67 11.63 -7.45 -3.29
CA ASP A 67 11.78 -6.79 -4.60
C ASP A 67 11.26 -5.35 -4.55
N ASN A 68 10.14 -5.11 -3.86
CA ASN A 68 9.53 -3.80 -3.75
C ASN A 68 10.49 -2.78 -3.14
N TYR A 69 11.10 -3.12 -2.00
CA TYR A 69 12.13 -2.29 -1.38
C TYR A 69 13.35 -2.09 -2.28
N LEU A 70 13.90 -3.16 -2.86
CA LEU A 70 15.10 -3.08 -3.69
C LEU A 70 14.88 -2.24 -4.96
N ILE A 71 13.74 -2.43 -5.63
CA ILE A 71 13.37 -1.66 -6.82
C ILE A 71 13.19 -0.18 -6.49
N MET A 72 12.48 0.13 -5.40
CA MET A 72 12.29 1.51 -4.93
C MET A 72 13.64 2.15 -4.61
N LYS A 73 14.51 1.44 -3.88
CA LYS A 73 15.85 1.91 -3.55
C LYS A 73 16.68 2.18 -4.81
N GLU A 74 16.87 1.18 -5.67
CA GLU A 74 17.80 1.28 -6.81
C GLU A 74 17.28 2.23 -7.90
N LYS A 75 15.99 2.14 -8.25
CA LYS A 75 15.43 2.87 -9.39
C LYS A 75 14.91 4.27 -9.03
N HIS A 76 14.71 4.57 -7.75
CA HIS A 76 14.24 5.87 -7.28
C HIS A 76 15.26 6.54 -6.34
N LEU A 77 15.44 6.03 -5.12
CA LEU A 77 16.24 6.73 -4.11
C LEU A 77 17.71 6.90 -4.53
N ASP A 78 18.39 5.82 -4.88
CA ASP A 78 19.81 5.83 -5.25
C ASP A 78 20.02 6.59 -6.57
N LYS A 79 19.12 6.38 -7.55
CA LYS A 79 19.18 7.02 -8.86
C LYS A 79 19.12 8.54 -8.77
N TYR A 80 18.22 9.06 -7.94
CA TYR A 80 18.04 10.51 -7.77
C TYR A 80 18.82 11.09 -6.59
N LYS A 81 19.58 10.25 -5.86
CA LYS A 81 20.34 10.62 -4.65
C LYS A 81 19.44 11.28 -3.61
N VAL A 82 18.28 10.69 -3.36
CA VAL A 82 17.34 11.11 -2.31
C VAL A 82 17.94 10.73 -0.96
N ASP A 83 18.13 11.70 -0.08
CA ASP A 83 18.68 11.48 1.26
C ASP A 83 17.61 11.06 2.27
N VAL A 84 16.40 11.62 2.13
CA VAL A 84 15.24 11.31 2.98
C VAL A 84 14.00 11.18 2.12
N ALA A 85 13.23 10.11 2.33
CA ALA A 85 11.92 9.92 1.74
C ALA A 85 10.86 9.84 2.84
N ILE A 86 9.82 10.66 2.72
CA ILE A 86 8.63 10.59 3.58
C ILE A 86 7.70 9.55 2.97
N LEU A 87 7.48 8.46 3.71
CA LEU A 87 6.64 7.37 3.24
C LEU A 87 5.16 7.71 3.42
N THR A 88 4.42 7.65 2.32
CA THR A 88 2.96 7.82 2.27
C THR A 88 2.32 6.50 1.86
N GLY A 89 1.19 6.14 2.49
CA GLY A 89 0.46 4.93 2.11
C GLY A 89 -0.14 5.09 0.71
N ASP A 90 0.08 4.10 -0.16
CA ASP A 90 -0.67 3.99 -1.42
C ASP A 90 -2.06 3.40 -1.17
N GLU A 91 -2.20 2.07 -1.18
CA GLU A 91 -3.47 1.40 -0.88
C GLU A 91 -4.10 1.74 0.48
N PRO A 92 -3.34 1.98 1.57
CA PRO A 92 -3.91 2.36 2.88
C PRO A 92 -4.78 3.62 2.87
N ILE A 93 -4.61 4.51 1.88
CA ILE A 93 -5.47 5.68 1.74
C ILE A 93 -6.94 5.28 1.62
N GLU A 94 -7.22 4.10 1.08
CA GLU A 94 -8.55 3.56 0.88
C GLU A 94 -9.27 3.25 2.20
N ALA A 95 -8.56 3.13 3.32
CA ALA A 95 -9.19 3.02 4.64
C ALA A 95 -10.11 4.21 4.93
N SER A 96 -9.79 5.39 4.38
CA SER A 96 -10.63 6.59 4.48
C SER A 96 -11.97 6.49 3.74
N THR A 97 -12.12 5.49 2.86
CA THR A 97 -13.35 5.25 2.09
C THR A 97 -14.28 4.23 2.75
N LEU A 98 -13.82 3.55 3.81
CA LEU A 98 -14.58 2.49 4.46
C LEU A 98 -15.71 3.06 5.32
N ALA A 99 -16.91 2.51 5.15
CA ALA A 99 -18.09 2.88 5.93
C ALA A 99 -18.01 2.44 7.41
N ASN A 100 -17.18 1.45 7.73
CA ASN A 100 -16.97 0.98 9.10
C ASN A 100 -15.71 1.65 9.69
N PRO A 101 -15.85 2.69 10.54
CA PRO A 101 -14.72 3.45 11.05
C PRO A 101 -13.85 2.66 12.03
N TYR A 102 -14.41 1.68 12.74
CA TYR A 102 -13.64 0.83 13.66
C TYR A 102 -12.74 -0.12 12.90
N TYR A 103 -13.25 -0.68 11.79
CA TYR A 103 -12.45 -1.52 10.92
C TYR A 103 -11.37 -0.72 10.20
N ALA A 104 -11.71 0.48 9.70
CA ALA A 104 -10.73 1.40 9.13
C ALA A 104 -9.61 1.73 10.13
N SER A 105 -9.96 2.06 11.37
CA SER A 105 -9.00 2.33 12.45
C SER A 105 -8.09 1.14 12.75
N ALA A 106 -8.63 -0.08 12.73
CA ALA A 106 -7.85 -1.30 12.94
C ALA A 106 -6.86 -1.55 11.79
N LEU A 107 -7.27 -1.32 10.55
CA LEU A 107 -6.40 -1.47 9.37
C LEU A 107 -5.24 -0.47 9.35
N VAL A 108 -5.47 0.79 9.74
CA VAL A 108 -4.42 1.82 9.74
C VAL A 108 -3.48 1.75 10.95
N SER A 109 -3.88 1.03 12.01
CA SER A 109 -3.02 0.80 13.18
C SER A 109 -2.19 -0.49 13.09
N ALA A 110 -2.51 -1.34 12.12
CA ALA A 110 -1.84 -2.59 11.81
C ALA A 110 -0.54 -2.31 11.03
#